data_AF-A0A8J2KSQ6-F1
#
_entry.id   AF-A0A8J2KSQ6-F1
#
_cell.length_a   1.000
_cell.length_b   1.000
_cell.length_c   1.000
_cell.angle_alpha   90.00
_cell.angle_beta   90.00
_cell.angle_gamma   90.00
#
_symmetry.space_group_name_H-M   'P 1'
#
loop_
_entity.id
_entity.type
_entity.pdbx_description
1 polymer ?
#
loop_
_entity_poly.entity_id
_entity_poly.type
_entity_poly.pdbx_seq_one_letter_code
_entity_poly.pdbx_strand_id
1 'polypeptide(L)'
;IWRERIPALPVGAESTLFLLQAIVFDKGDTAGTSEDQSRSLYSLAIVRYMNHVSHLATQETGGNAPMSRLANTLNVPDWIVDLRHEVSHGSALPSLDILRSASDFILEWLSNNYWAYSEESLQDSILTRGARKGKDSESKKEMKEEVRVSTSQALSVYIASKVYKLRGLKRITDPGITHSLPDQPSFVTPKQAIGICKTQVANLLTVDPGTVTAVFAQEMIPDEEFIQGLASVLEAEVEEVFTCVERLWWPLVELMRRRSKVPMLCTLMAKLLVERDLLTKNGKLFGSLWLEKLLSCLEEEERKYPLRLKKILVMLMGCPDPVYEKFFS
;
A
#
# COMPACT_ATOMS: atom_id res chain seq x y z
N ILE A 1 21.27 -15.97 3.30
CA ILE A 1 22.12 -15.52 4.44
C ILE A 1 21.52 -14.35 5.22
N TRP A 2 21.55 -13.07 4.76
CA TRP A 2 21.00 -11.96 5.58
C TRP A 2 19.48 -12.05 5.75
N ARG A 3 18.74 -12.34 4.66
CA ARG A 3 17.29 -12.59 4.71
C ARG A 3 16.86 -13.70 5.68
N GLU A 4 17.75 -14.64 6.01
CA GLU A 4 17.48 -15.75 6.96
C GLU A 4 17.87 -15.41 8.40
N ARG A 5 18.59 -14.28 8.61
CA ARG A 5 19.15 -13.89 9.90
C ARG A 5 18.50 -12.64 10.50
N ILE A 6 17.77 -11.86 9.69
CA ILE A 6 17.01 -10.70 10.14
C ILE A 6 15.54 -10.81 9.68
N PRO A 7 14.57 -10.45 10.55
CA PRO A 7 13.14 -10.65 10.29
C PRO A 7 12.62 -9.83 9.09
N ALA A 8 13.24 -8.68 8.81
CA ALA A 8 12.99 -7.88 7.62
C ALA A 8 14.31 -7.32 7.08
N LEU A 9 14.52 -7.43 5.77
CA LEU A 9 15.69 -6.82 5.11
C LEU A 9 15.41 -5.31 4.93
N PRO A 10 16.39 -4.42 5.14
CA PRO A 10 16.21 -3.01 4.82
C PRO A 10 15.76 -2.83 3.36
N VAL A 11 14.81 -1.91 3.13
CA VAL A 11 14.08 -1.78 1.85
C VAL A 11 15.03 -1.52 0.66
N GLY A 12 16.14 -0.79 0.86
CA GLY A 12 17.14 -0.58 -0.19
C GLY A 12 17.94 -1.84 -0.53
N ALA A 13 18.33 -2.63 0.47
CA ALA A 13 18.98 -3.93 0.25
C ALA A 13 18.02 -4.93 -0.40
N GLU A 14 16.73 -4.88 -0.05
CA GLU A 14 15.70 -5.72 -0.66
C GLU A 14 15.48 -5.33 -2.13
N SER A 15 15.36 -4.04 -2.42
CA SER A 15 15.23 -3.50 -3.78
C SER A 15 16.42 -3.89 -4.65
N THR A 16 17.64 -3.78 -4.11
CA THR A 16 18.87 -4.21 -4.79
C THR A 16 18.83 -5.71 -5.11
N LEU A 17 18.38 -6.55 -4.17
CA LEU A 17 18.28 -7.99 -4.38
C LEU A 17 17.28 -8.35 -5.48
N PHE A 18 16.08 -7.75 -5.48
CA PHE A 18 15.08 -8.00 -6.52
C PHE A 18 15.58 -7.57 -7.90
N LEU A 19 16.29 -6.44 -7.98
CA LEU A 19 16.83 -5.93 -9.23
C LEU A 19 17.95 -6.82 -9.79
N LEU A 20 18.88 -7.26 -8.94
CA LEU A 20 19.93 -8.19 -9.34
C LEU A 20 19.37 -9.55 -9.76
N GLN A 21 18.32 -10.04 -9.08
CA GLN A 21 17.63 -11.27 -9.47
C GLN A 21 17.00 -11.16 -10.86
N ALA A 22 16.34 -10.03 -11.17
CA ALA A 22 15.79 -9.77 -12.49
C ALA A 22 16.88 -9.76 -13.57
N ILE A 23 18.01 -9.07 -13.31
CA ILE A 23 19.13 -8.96 -14.25
C ILE A 23 19.80 -10.31 -14.50
N VAL A 24 20.05 -11.10 -13.46
CA VAL A 24 20.66 -12.43 -13.60
C VAL A 24 19.74 -13.38 -14.34
N PHE A 25 18.44 -13.32 -14.07
CA PHE A 25 17.44 -14.13 -14.78
C PHE A 25 17.38 -13.76 -16.27
N ASP A 26 17.33 -12.47 -16.57
CA ASP A 26 17.29 -11.94 -17.94
C ASP A 26 18.56 -12.26 -18.76
N LYS A 27 19.73 -12.24 -18.12
CA LYS A 27 21.02 -12.60 -18.75
C LYS A 27 21.30 -14.11 -18.77
N GLY A 28 20.47 -14.90 -18.07
CA GLY A 28 20.63 -16.35 -17.99
C GLY A 28 20.18 -17.02 -19.28
N ASP A 29 21.15 -17.49 -20.07
CA ASP A 29 20.98 -18.11 -21.39
C ASP A 29 20.44 -19.57 -21.31
N THR A 30 19.61 -19.86 -20.31
CA THR A 30 18.96 -21.16 -20.19
C THR A 30 17.76 -21.22 -21.13
N ALA A 31 17.58 -22.34 -21.83
CA ALA A 31 16.59 -22.60 -22.87
C ALA A 31 15.09 -22.53 -22.43
N GLY A 32 14.76 -21.77 -21.41
CA GLY A 32 13.41 -21.56 -20.86
C GLY A 32 13.17 -20.17 -20.25
N THR A 33 14.06 -19.20 -20.42
CA THR A 33 13.87 -17.82 -19.94
C THR A 33 12.76 -17.15 -20.75
N SER A 34 11.54 -17.12 -20.20
CA SER A 34 10.39 -16.45 -20.83
C SER A 34 10.54 -14.93 -20.68
N GLU A 35 10.46 -14.20 -21.78
CA GLU A 35 10.52 -12.73 -21.81
C GLU A 35 9.52 -12.09 -20.85
N ASP A 36 8.31 -12.66 -20.75
CA ASP A 36 7.27 -12.19 -19.83
C ASP A 36 7.65 -12.40 -18.35
N GLN A 37 8.43 -13.44 -18.04
CA GLN A 37 8.96 -13.65 -16.70
C GLN A 37 10.03 -12.63 -16.35
N SER A 38 10.95 -12.32 -17.28
CA SER A 38 11.92 -11.24 -17.10
C SER A 38 11.22 -9.90 -16.89
N ARG A 39 10.23 -9.58 -17.73
CA ARG A 39 9.41 -8.35 -17.60
C ARG A 39 8.73 -8.26 -16.24
N SER A 40 8.19 -9.38 -15.74
CA SER A 40 7.54 -9.45 -14.43
C SER A 40 8.53 -9.23 -13.28
N LEU A 41 9.73 -9.81 -13.36
CA LEU A 41 10.77 -9.65 -12.33
C LEU A 41 11.29 -8.20 -12.27
N TYR A 42 11.56 -7.58 -13.41
CA TYR A 42 11.95 -6.16 -13.46
C TYR A 42 10.84 -5.26 -12.93
N SER A 43 9.59 -5.51 -13.31
CA SER A 43 8.42 -4.74 -12.84
C SER A 43 8.32 -4.76 -11.32
N LEU A 44 8.48 -5.93 -10.70
CA LEU A 44 8.49 -6.06 -9.25
C LEU A 44 9.66 -5.31 -8.60
N ALA A 45 10.86 -5.38 -9.19
CA ALA A 45 12.03 -4.66 -8.70
C ALA A 45 11.83 -3.13 -8.74
N ILE A 46 11.25 -2.60 -9.82
CA ILE A 46 10.93 -1.18 -9.98
C ILE A 46 9.90 -0.71 -8.93
N VAL A 47 8.85 -1.51 -8.67
CA VAL A 47 7.87 -1.19 -7.62
C VAL A 47 8.52 -1.15 -6.23
N ARG A 48 9.40 -2.10 -5.92
CA ARG A 48 10.13 -2.14 -4.64
C ARG A 48 11.02 -0.93 -4.47
N TYR A 49 11.77 -0.59 -5.52
CA TYR A 49 12.59 0.62 -5.56
C TYR A 49 11.77 1.89 -5.32
N MET A 50 10.65 2.07 -6.02
CA MET A 50 9.86 3.29 -5.88
C MET A 50 9.20 3.41 -4.50
N ASN A 51 8.85 2.29 -3.88
CA ASN A 51 8.39 2.30 -2.50
C ASN A 51 9.52 2.70 -1.53
N HIS A 52 10.77 2.33 -1.81
CA HIS A 52 11.93 2.82 -1.06
C HIS A 52 12.14 4.33 -1.21
N VAL A 53 12.09 4.84 -2.44
CA VAL A 53 12.19 6.29 -2.74
C VAL A 53 11.09 7.07 -2.02
N SER A 54 9.84 6.58 -2.08
CA SER A 54 8.70 7.18 -1.36
C SER A 54 8.97 7.29 0.14
N HIS A 55 9.51 6.23 0.72
CA HIS A 55 9.79 6.15 2.15
C HIS A 55 10.88 7.14 2.56
N LEU A 56 11.99 7.19 1.83
CA LEU A 56 13.08 8.13 2.08
C LEU A 56 12.62 9.58 1.95
N ALA A 57 11.93 9.91 0.85
CA ALA A 57 11.46 11.26 0.60
C ALA A 57 10.46 11.72 1.67
N THR A 58 9.54 10.84 2.10
CA THR A 58 8.55 11.17 3.15
C THR A 58 9.22 11.43 4.50
N GLN A 59 10.33 10.75 4.80
CA GLN A 59 11.12 11.01 6.01
C GLN A 59 11.83 12.37 5.95
N GLU A 60 12.41 12.73 4.80
CA GLU A 60 13.10 14.02 4.61
C GLU A 60 12.14 15.21 4.60
N THR A 61 10.98 15.08 3.97
CA THR A 61 9.99 16.16 3.84
C THR A 61 9.07 16.28 5.06
N GLY A 62 9.12 15.33 6.01
CA GLY A 62 8.30 15.33 7.22
C GLY A 62 6.79 15.20 6.97
N GLY A 63 6.38 14.74 5.78
CA GLY A 63 4.98 14.67 5.38
C GLY A 63 4.77 13.98 4.03
N ASN A 64 3.54 13.52 3.79
CA ASN A 64 3.16 12.84 2.55
C ASN A 64 2.95 13.87 1.42
N ALA A 65 3.58 13.65 0.27
CA ALA A 65 3.40 14.44 -0.95
C ALA A 65 3.20 13.50 -2.16
N PRO A 66 2.75 13.99 -3.33
CA PRO A 66 2.64 13.18 -4.54
C PRO A 66 3.97 12.49 -4.87
N MET A 67 3.91 11.26 -5.40
CA MET A 67 5.09 10.49 -5.78
C MET A 67 6.03 11.28 -6.68
N SER A 68 5.50 12.04 -7.65
CA SER A 68 6.30 12.91 -8.52
C SER A 68 7.08 13.96 -7.74
N ARG A 69 6.47 14.57 -6.71
CA ARG A 69 7.16 15.56 -5.86
C ARG A 69 8.19 14.91 -4.94
N LEU A 70 7.87 13.75 -4.35
CA LEU A 70 8.77 12.98 -3.49
C LEU A 70 9.96 12.39 -4.27
N ALA A 71 9.73 11.92 -5.49
CA ALA A 71 10.76 11.43 -6.40
C ALA A 71 11.72 12.55 -6.80
N ASN A 72 11.18 13.73 -7.11
CA ASN A 72 11.98 14.90 -7.46
C ASN A 72 12.89 15.38 -6.32
N THR A 73 12.50 15.27 -5.05
CA THR A 73 13.40 15.63 -3.92
C THR A 73 14.62 14.71 -3.83
N LEU A 74 14.52 13.51 -4.42
CA LEU A 74 15.58 12.50 -4.45
C LEU A 74 16.22 12.33 -5.84
N ASN A 75 16.05 13.32 -6.73
CA ASN A 75 16.57 13.33 -8.10
C ASN A 75 16.15 12.09 -8.93
N VAL A 76 14.97 11.54 -8.66
CA VAL A 76 14.38 10.47 -9.46
C VAL A 76 13.57 11.10 -10.61
N PRO A 77 13.87 10.77 -11.88
CA PRO A 77 13.24 11.42 -13.03
C PRO A 77 11.80 10.95 -13.23
N ASP A 78 10.97 11.84 -13.79
CA ASP A 78 9.54 11.61 -13.96
C ASP A 78 9.21 10.33 -14.76
N TRP A 79 10.02 9.97 -15.77
CA TRP A 79 9.79 8.76 -16.55
C TRP A 79 9.90 7.45 -15.73
N ILE A 80 10.69 7.44 -14.65
CA ILE A 80 10.76 6.30 -13.72
C ILE A 80 9.51 6.27 -12.84
N VAL A 81 8.98 7.44 -12.49
CA VAL A 81 7.70 7.58 -11.78
C VAL A 81 6.56 7.06 -12.66
N ASP A 82 6.51 7.48 -13.92
CA ASP A 82 5.53 7.02 -14.91
C ASP A 82 5.65 5.51 -15.15
N LEU A 83 6.87 4.98 -15.22
CA LEU A 83 7.11 3.56 -15.39
C LEU A 83 6.54 2.74 -14.22
N ARG A 84 6.65 3.25 -12.98
CA ARG A 84 6.00 2.64 -11.80
C ARG A 84 4.49 2.52 -11.98
N HIS A 85 3.87 3.55 -12.53
CA HIS A 85 2.43 3.57 -12.81
C HIS A 85 2.09 2.52 -13.87
N GLU A 86 2.88 2.46 -14.95
CA GLU A 86 2.71 1.48 -16.03
C GLU A 86 2.89 0.03 -15.55
N VAL A 87 3.89 -0.27 -14.72
CA VAL A 87 4.10 -1.64 -14.21
C VAL A 87 3.10 -2.08 -13.15
N SER A 88 2.50 -1.13 -12.42
CA SER A 88 1.55 -1.44 -11.34
C SER A 88 0.10 -1.48 -11.82
N HIS A 89 -0.24 -0.67 -12.82
CA HIS A 89 -1.62 -0.41 -13.24
C HIS A 89 -1.85 -0.50 -14.76
N GLY A 90 -0.79 -0.61 -15.56
CA GLY A 90 -0.89 -0.77 -17.01
C GLY A 90 -1.59 -2.06 -17.42
N SER A 91 -2.35 -2.01 -18.52
CA SER A 91 -3.02 -3.18 -19.10
C SER A 91 -2.02 -4.21 -19.68
N ALA A 92 -0.78 -3.78 -19.93
CA ALA A 92 0.33 -4.62 -20.36
C ALA A 92 1.61 -4.11 -19.70
N LEU A 93 2.55 -5.03 -19.42
CA LEU A 93 3.86 -4.64 -18.90
C LEU A 93 4.62 -3.80 -19.94
N PRO A 94 5.54 -2.92 -19.53
CA PRO A 94 6.43 -2.22 -20.46
C PRO A 94 7.31 -3.21 -21.24
N SER A 95 7.90 -2.73 -22.33
CA SER A 95 8.86 -3.53 -23.09
C SER A 95 10.11 -3.84 -22.25
N LEU A 96 10.73 -4.99 -22.51
CA LEU A 96 11.90 -5.42 -21.76
C LEU A 96 13.07 -4.43 -21.85
N ASP A 97 13.20 -3.72 -22.97
CA ASP A 97 14.25 -2.71 -23.18
C ASP A 97 14.07 -1.47 -22.28
N ILE A 98 12.82 -1.02 -22.08
CA ILE A 98 12.50 0.06 -21.14
C ILE A 98 12.81 -0.38 -19.70
N LEU A 99 12.44 -1.62 -19.36
CA LEU A 99 12.69 -2.19 -18.04
C LEU A 99 14.19 -2.36 -17.74
N ARG A 100 15.00 -2.75 -18.73
CA ARG A 100 16.47 -2.80 -18.63
C ARG A 100 17.05 -1.40 -18.42
N SER A 101 16.61 -0.42 -19.20
CA SER A 101 17.06 0.97 -19.07
C SER A 101 16.72 1.55 -17.68
N ALA A 102 15.53 1.24 -17.16
CA ALA A 102 15.17 1.59 -15.80
C ALA A 102 16.04 0.88 -14.76
N SER A 103 16.37 -0.39 -14.98
CA SER A 103 17.22 -1.14 -14.07
C SER A 103 18.63 -0.57 -13.93
N ASP A 104 19.21 -0.08 -15.03
CA ASP A 104 20.53 0.56 -15.02
C ASP A 104 20.50 1.85 -14.20
N PHE A 105 19.50 2.71 -14.42
CA PHE A 105 19.29 3.92 -13.62
C PHE A 105 19.10 3.58 -12.13
N ILE A 106 18.26 2.61 -11.81
CA ILE A 106 17.95 2.24 -10.42
C ILE A 106 19.18 1.67 -9.72
N LEU A 107 19.99 0.85 -10.39
CA LEU A 107 21.24 0.34 -9.83
C LEU A 107 22.21 1.48 -9.49
N GLU A 108 22.39 2.43 -10.41
CA GLU A 108 23.24 3.60 -10.18
C GLU A 108 22.70 4.46 -9.02
N TRP A 109 21.39 4.71 -8.99
CA TRP A 109 20.76 5.45 -7.91
C TRP A 109 20.96 4.76 -6.56
N LEU A 110 20.74 3.44 -6.47
CA LEU A 110 20.93 2.67 -5.24
C LEU A 110 22.39 2.66 -4.80
N SER A 111 23.34 2.57 -5.74
CA SER A 111 24.77 2.68 -5.46
C SER A 111 25.08 4.02 -4.78
N ASN A 112 24.60 5.12 -5.34
CA ASN A 112 24.96 6.47 -4.90
C ASN A 112 24.18 6.95 -3.66
N ASN A 113 22.93 6.53 -3.48
CA ASN A 113 22.05 7.08 -2.45
C ASN A 113 21.82 6.12 -1.28
N TYR A 114 21.97 4.81 -1.48
CA TYR A 114 21.75 3.81 -0.44
C TYR A 114 23.07 3.16 0.02
N TRP A 115 23.89 2.68 -0.91
CA TRP A 115 25.13 1.98 -0.57
C TRP A 115 26.30 2.93 -0.26
N ALA A 116 26.47 4.04 -0.99
CA ALA A 116 27.51 5.03 -0.71
C ALA A 116 27.29 5.80 0.60
N TYR A 117 26.03 5.99 1.02
CA TYR A 117 25.66 6.62 2.30
C TYR A 117 26.12 5.79 3.52
N SER A 118 26.39 4.49 3.32
CA SER A 118 26.93 3.64 4.39
C SER A 118 28.40 3.90 4.67
N GLU A 119 29.20 4.47 3.76
CA GLU A 119 30.63 4.63 4.00
C GLU A 119 30.97 5.92 4.78
N GLU A 120 30.21 7.00 4.57
CA GLU A 120 30.37 8.28 5.26
C GLU A 120 29.67 8.32 6.63
N SER A 121 28.46 7.75 6.76
CA SER A 121 27.71 7.76 8.04
C SER A 121 28.19 6.70 9.05
N LEU A 122 28.92 5.66 8.63
CA LEU A 122 29.58 4.74 9.55
C LEU A 122 30.66 5.44 10.39
N GLN A 123 31.30 6.49 9.85
CA GLN A 123 32.29 7.28 10.61
C GLN A 123 31.60 8.24 11.60
N ASP A 124 30.48 8.85 11.20
CA ASP A 124 29.73 9.82 12.03
C ASP A 124 28.90 9.15 13.16
N SER A 125 28.36 7.95 12.90
CA SER A 125 27.58 7.18 13.88
C SER A 125 28.44 6.53 14.98
N ILE A 126 29.73 6.26 14.72
CA ILE A 126 30.68 5.78 15.73
C ILE A 126 31.05 6.91 16.72
N LEU A 127 31.12 8.16 16.25
CA LEU A 127 31.48 9.32 17.07
C LEU A 127 30.30 9.85 17.91
N THR A 128 29.06 9.72 17.42
CA THR A 128 27.87 10.32 18.06
C THR A 128 27.21 9.41 19.11
N ARG A 129 27.79 8.24 19.40
CA ARG A 129 27.26 7.25 20.38
C ARG A 129 27.39 7.68 21.86
N GLY A 130 27.86 8.90 22.12
CA GLY A 130 28.08 9.46 23.47
C GLY A 130 26.90 10.22 24.11
N ALA A 131 25.86 10.61 23.37
CA ALA A 131 24.80 11.46 23.92
C ALA A 131 23.47 10.70 24.13
N ARG A 132 23.29 10.16 25.33
CA ARG A 132 22.06 9.46 25.77
C ARG A 132 20.84 10.40 25.85
N LYS A 133 19.92 10.30 24.87
CA LYS A 133 18.46 10.53 24.99
C LYS A 133 17.78 10.07 23.69
N GLY A 134 17.03 8.96 23.67
CA GLY A 134 16.22 8.60 22.48
C GLY A 134 15.86 7.13 22.19
N LYS A 135 16.38 6.14 22.93
CA LYS A 135 16.25 4.72 22.57
C LYS A 135 14.80 4.17 22.55
N ASP A 136 13.91 4.69 23.40
CA ASP A 136 12.53 4.18 23.50
C ASP A 136 11.57 4.76 22.44
N SER A 137 11.90 5.93 21.86
CA SER A 137 11.06 6.57 20.83
C SER A 137 11.32 6.02 19.43
N GLU A 138 12.54 5.58 19.16
CA GLU A 138 12.97 5.08 17.85
C GLU A 138 12.46 3.65 17.62
N SER A 139 12.64 2.75 18.60
CA SER A 139 12.09 1.38 18.53
C SER A 139 10.55 1.34 18.46
N LYS A 140 9.86 2.33 19.03
CA LYS A 140 8.40 2.47 18.89
C LYS A 140 7.97 2.94 17.51
N LYS A 141 8.79 3.72 16.81
CA LYS A 141 8.52 4.16 15.43
C LYS A 141 8.75 3.01 14.45
N GLU A 142 9.85 2.29 14.60
CA GLU A 142 10.18 1.11 13.78
C GLU A 142 9.08 0.04 13.86
N MET A 143 8.64 -0.30 15.07
CA MET A 143 7.56 -1.28 15.27
C MET A 143 6.23 -0.85 14.64
N LYS A 144 5.90 0.45 14.68
CA LYS A 144 4.69 0.96 14.02
C LYS A 144 4.79 0.88 12.50
N GLU A 145 5.95 1.16 11.95
CA GLU A 145 6.16 1.09 10.51
C GLU A 145 6.11 -0.35 10.00
N GLU A 146 6.69 -1.30 10.74
CA GLU A 146 6.59 -2.74 10.42
C GLU A 146 5.12 -3.21 10.39
N VAL A 147 4.32 -2.80 11.39
CA VAL A 147 2.89 -3.10 11.42
C VAL A 147 2.17 -2.45 10.24
N ARG A 148 2.51 -1.21 9.88
CA ARG A 148 1.92 -0.50 8.74
C ARG A 148 2.17 -1.24 7.43
N VAL A 149 3.43 -1.57 7.13
CA VAL A 149 3.84 -2.28 5.91
C VAL A 149 3.17 -3.65 5.84
N SER A 150 3.22 -4.42 6.93
CA SER A 150 2.59 -5.74 7.01
C SER A 150 1.08 -5.68 6.80
N THR A 151 0.43 -4.62 7.31
CA THR A 151 -1.01 -4.41 7.12
C THR A 151 -1.34 -4.12 5.66
N SER A 152 -0.65 -3.16 5.03
CA SER A 152 -0.91 -2.80 3.63
C SER A 152 -0.68 -3.99 2.70
N GLN A 153 0.40 -4.76 2.91
CA GLN A 153 0.65 -5.99 2.15
C GLN A 153 -0.48 -7.02 2.33
N ALA A 154 -0.92 -7.29 3.56
CA ALA A 154 -1.99 -8.24 3.82
C ALA A 154 -3.34 -7.80 3.20
N LEU A 155 -3.65 -6.50 3.20
CA LEU A 155 -4.86 -5.95 2.58
C LEU A 155 -4.80 -6.04 1.05
N SER A 156 -3.67 -5.69 0.45
CA SER A 156 -3.47 -5.80 -1.01
C SER A 156 -3.63 -7.24 -1.49
N VAL A 157 -2.97 -8.20 -0.83
CA VAL A 157 -3.10 -9.63 -1.15
C VAL A 157 -4.53 -10.13 -0.94
N TYR A 158 -5.21 -9.66 0.11
CA TYR A 158 -6.60 -10.01 0.38
C TYR A 158 -7.54 -9.54 -0.74
N ILE A 159 -7.42 -8.28 -1.18
CA ILE A 159 -8.23 -7.71 -2.25
C ILE A 159 -7.93 -8.40 -3.57
N ALA A 160 -6.65 -8.58 -3.92
CA ALA A 160 -6.26 -9.31 -5.12
C ALA A 160 -6.84 -10.73 -5.11
N SER A 161 -6.69 -11.47 -4.01
CA SER A 161 -7.27 -12.83 -3.87
C SER A 161 -8.79 -12.85 -4.04
N LYS A 162 -9.49 -11.81 -3.56
CA LYS A 162 -10.93 -11.68 -3.78
C LYS A 162 -11.28 -11.40 -5.24
N VAL A 163 -10.51 -10.57 -5.94
CA VAL A 163 -10.68 -10.33 -7.37
C VAL A 163 -10.46 -11.62 -8.18
N TYR A 164 -9.43 -12.41 -7.86
CA TYR A 164 -9.23 -13.73 -8.46
C TYR A 164 -10.43 -14.65 -8.26
N LYS A 165 -11.02 -14.63 -7.05
CA LYS A 165 -12.24 -15.40 -6.75
C LYS A 165 -13.44 -14.90 -7.57
N LEU A 166 -13.60 -13.58 -7.74
CA LEU A 166 -14.67 -13.00 -8.55
C LEU A 166 -14.53 -13.38 -10.03
N ARG A 167 -13.30 -13.45 -10.54
CA ARG A 167 -12.98 -13.90 -11.91
C ARG A 167 -13.12 -15.42 -12.11
N GLY A 168 -13.54 -16.17 -11.09
CA GLY A 168 -13.71 -17.62 -11.17
C GLY A 168 -12.40 -18.43 -11.24
N LEU A 169 -11.26 -17.80 -10.97
CA LEU A 169 -9.95 -18.44 -11.01
C LEU A 169 -9.77 -19.35 -9.80
N LYS A 170 -9.34 -20.59 -10.04
CA LYS A 170 -9.21 -21.61 -8.97
C LYS A 170 -7.84 -21.60 -8.28
N ARG A 171 -6.81 -21.07 -8.95
CA ARG A 171 -5.43 -21.06 -8.47
C ARG A 171 -4.82 -19.67 -8.70
N ILE A 172 -4.06 -19.22 -7.71
CA ILE A 172 -3.23 -18.03 -7.77
C ILE A 172 -1.79 -18.52 -7.85
N THR A 173 -1.11 -18.15 -8.92
CA THR A 173 0.32 -18.41 -9.17
C THR A 173 1.11 -17.11 -9.27
N ASP A 174 0.45 -15.97 -9.05
CA ASP A 174 1.05 -14.65 -9.06
C ASP A 174 2.12 -14.55 -7.96
N PRO A 175 3.41 -14.34 -8.31
CA PRO A 175 4.50 -14.25 -7.35
C PRO A 175 4.35 -13.10 -6.34
N GLY A 176 3.70 -12.01 -6.73
CA GLY A 176 3.39 -10.88 -5.86
C GLY A 176 2.44 -11.27 -4.73
N ILE A 177 1.49 -12.17 -5.01
CA ILE A 177 0.59 -12.74 -4.00
C ILE A 177 1.28 -13.87 -3.23
N THR A 178 1.88 -14.83 -3.92
CA THR A 178 2.40 -16.04 -3.27
C THR A 178 3.61 -15.77 -2.38
N HIS A 179 4.55 -14.91 -2.79
CA HIS A 179 5.70 -14.55 -1.95
C HIS A 179 5.33 -13.68 -0.74
N SER A 180 4.17 -13.02 -0.80
CA SER A 180 3.62 -12.21 0.29
C SER A 180 2.86 -13.04 1.34
N LEU A 181 2.58 -14.31 1.05
CA LEU A 181 1.94 -15.22 1.99
C LEU A 181 2.99 -15.97 2.84
N PRO A 182 2.61 -16.45 4.04
CA PRO A 182 3.42 -17.38 4.82
C PRO A 182 3.78 -18.61 3.98
N ASP A 183 5.00 -19.13 4.19
CA ASP A 183 5.55 -20.32 3.52
C ASP A 183 5.75 -20.21 2.00
N GLN A 184 5.49 -19.03 1.41
CA GLN A 184 5.73 -18.70 0.00
C GLN A 184 5.36 -19.82 -0.98
N PRO A 185 4.10 -20.29 -0.98
CA PRO A 185 3.70 -21.47 -1.74
C PRO A 185 3.77 -21.20 -3.25
N SER A 186 4.19 -22.19 -4.04
CA SER A 186 4.22 -22.08 -5.51
C SER A 186 2.84 -21.82 -6.13
N PHE A 187 1.76 -22.18 -5.43
CA PHE A 187 0.39 -21.78 -5.75
C PHE A 187 -0.49 -21.78 -4.51
N VAL A 188 -1.57 -21.00 -4.53
CA VAL A 188 -2.58 -20.98 -3.46
C VAL A 188 -3.98 -20.86 -4.05
N THR A 189 -4.99 -21.40 -3.38
CA THR A 189 -6.38 -21.12 -3.77
C THR A 189 -6.82 -19.75 -3.25
N PRO A 190 -7.70 -19.01 -3.95
CA PRO A 190 -8.21 -17.74 -3.44
C PRO A 190 -8.84 -17.85 -2.04
N LYS A 191 -9.53 -18.95 -1.76
CA LYS A 191 -10.16 -19.19 -0.46
C LYS A 191 -9.13 -19.32 0.67
N GLN A 192 -8.01 -20.02 0.41
CA GLN A 192 -6.91 -20.14 1.37
C GLN A 192 -6.24 -18.79 1.59
N ALA A 193 -5.85 -18.09 0.53
CA ALA A 193 -5.19 -16.79 0.63
C ALA A 193 -6.05 -15.76 1.41
N ILE A 194 -7.36 -15.68 1.11
CA ILE A 194 -8.32 -14.86 1.86
C ILE A 194 -8.34 -15.21 3.34
N GLY A 195 -8.33 -16.51 3.68
CA GLY A 195 -8.33 -16.97 5.07
C GLY A 195 -7.05 -16.57 5.81
N ILE A 196 -5.90 -16.74 5.18
CA ILE A 196 -4.59 -16.37 5.74
C ILE A 196 -4.53 -14.86 6.01
N CYS A 197 -4.88 -14.04 5.02
CA CYS A 197 -4.82 -12.58 5.16
C CYS A 197 -5.77 -12.07 6.26
N LYS A 198 -6.97 -12.66 6.39
CA LYS A 198 -7.88 -12.33 7.50
C LYS A 198 -7.26 -12.61 8.86
N THR A 199 -6.59 -13.75 9.01
CA THR A 199 -5.89 -14.12 10.25
C THR A 199 -4.74 -13.16 10.53
N GLN A 200 -3.94 -12.81 9.52
CA GLN A 200 -2.86 -11.83 9.64
C GLN A 200 -3.39 -10.46 10.10
N VAL A 201 -4.41 -9.92 9.45
CA VAL A 201 -5.04 -8.64 9.84
C VAL A 201 -5.61 -8.72 11.25
N ALA A 202 -6.25 -9.83 11.62
CA ALA A 202 -6.77 -10.04 12.97
C ALA A 202 -5.67 -10.02 14.04
N ASN A 203 -4.50 -10.59 13.74
CA ASN A 203 -3.34 -10.57 14.63
C ASN A 203 -2.72 -9.17 14.71
N LEU A 204 -2.53 -8.49 13.59
CA LEU A 204 -2.01 -7.12 13.56
C LEU A 204 -2.91 -6.15 14.34
N LEU A 205 -4.23 -6.33 14.28
CA LEU A 205 -5.20 -5.58 15.08
C LEU A 205 -5.04 -5.77 16.59
N THR A 206 -4.45 -6.89 17.04
CA THR A 206 -4.12 -7.08 18.46
C THR A 206 -2.81 -6.40 18.86
N VAL A 207 -1.87 -6.25 17.90
CA VAL A 207 -0.56 -5.62 18.12
C VAL A 207 -0.68 -4.10 18.16
N ASP A 208 -1.18 -3.48 17.08
CA ASP A 208 -1.41 -2.03 17.02
C ASP A 208 -2.70 -1.71 16.24
N PRO A 209 -3.85 -1.72 16.93
CA PRO A 209 -5.12 -1.42 16.28
C PRO A 209 -5.19 0.01 15.71
N GLY A 210 -4.41 0.96 16.23
CA GLY A 210 -4.42 2.35 15.75
C GLY A 210 -3.83 2.44 14.34
N THR A 211 -2.62 1.91 14.17
CA THR A 211 -1.93 1.89 12.88
C THR A 211 -2.70 1.07 11.85
N VAL A 212 -3.20 -0.11 12.22
CA VAL A 212 -3.98 -0.95 11.30
C VAL A 212 -5.25 -0.24 10.83
N THR A 213 -5.98 0.43 11.73
CA THR A 213 -7.22 1.15 11.36
C THR A 213 -6.93 2.36 10.46
N ALA A 214 -5.77 3.02 10.63
CA ALA A 214 -5.35 4.10 9.75
C ALA A 214 -5.04 3.62 8.33
N VAL A 215 -4.30 2.51 8.20
CA VAL A 215 -4.07 1.88 6.89
C VAL A 215 -5.41 1.46 6.27
N PHE A 216 -6.29 0.86 7.05
CA PHE A 216 -7.61 0.43 6.58
C PHE A 216 -8.44 1.59 6.02
N ALA A 217 -8.47 2.74 6.72
CA ALA A 217 -9.20 3.92 6.26
C ALA A 217 -8.69 4.46 4.90
N GLN A 218 -7.37 4.37 4.67
CA GLN A 218 -6.73 4.84 3.44
C GLN A 218 -7.00 3.88 2.27
N GLU A 219 -6.73 2.59 2.48
CA GLU A 219 -6.84 1.56 1.43
C GLU A 219 -8.30 1.27 1.00
N MET A 220 -9.28 1.61 1.86
CA MET A 220 -10.71 1.49 1.52
C MET A 220 -11.16 2.50 0.46
N ILE A 221 -10.43 3.60 0.26
CA ILE A 221 -10.68 4.58 -0.79
C ILE A 221 -9.80 4.20 -1.99
N PRO A 222 -10.36 3.53 -3.01
CA PRO A 222 -9.59 3.20 -4.20
C PRO A 222 -9.16 4.45 -4.97
N ASP A 223 -8.05 4.35 -5.68
CA ASP A 223 -7.61 5.38 -6.61
C ASP A 223 -8.48 5.42 -7.88
N GLU A 224 -8.30 6.48 -8.66
CA GLU A 224 -9.09 6.76 -9.86
C GLU A 224 -8.95 5.66 -10.93
N GLU A 225 -7.75 5.11 -11.11
CA GLU A 225 -7.47 4.06 -12.08
C GLU A 225 -8.13 2.73 -11.70
N PHE A 226 -8.12 2.36 -10.40
CA PHE A 226 -8.82 1.18 -9.91
C PHE A 226 -10.33 1.32 -10.10
N ILE A 227 -10.89 2.49 -9.79
CA ILE A 227 -12.32 2.76 -9.98
C ILE A 227 -12.69 2.62 -11.46
N GLN A 228 -11.92 3.24 -12.36
CA GLN A 228 -12.17 3.19 -13.80
C GLN A 228 -11.97 1.77 -14.37
N GLY A 229 -10.93 1.06 -13.95
CA GLY A 229 -10.68 -0.32 -14.34
C GLY A 229 -11.79 -1.26 -13.89
N LEU A 230 -12.28 -1.10 -12.66
CA LEU A 230 -13.39 -1.89 -12.15
C LEU A 230 -14.72 -1.51 -12.81
N ALA A 231 -14.96 -0.22 -13.09
CA ALA A 231 -16.11 0.25 -13.86
C ALA A 231 -16.14 -0.36 -15.27
N SER A 232 -15.00 -0.38 -15.96
CA SER A 232 -14.86 -0.99 -17.28
C SER A 232 -15.11 -2.49 -17.25
N VAL A 233 -14.56 -3.21 -16.26
CA VAL A 233 -14.77 -4.66 -16.12
C VAL A 233 -16.22 -5.02 -15.80
N LEU A 234 -16.91 -4.15 -15.05
CA LEU A 234 -18.30 -4.36 -14.64
C LEU A 234 -19.32 -3.79 -15.63
N GLU A 235 -18.88 -3.06 -16.65
CA GLU A 235 -19.74 -2.27 -17.55
C GLU A 235 -20.75 -1.40 -16.79
N ALA A 236 -20.29 -0.77 -15.70
CA ALA A 236 -21.13 -0.12 -14.70
C ALA A 236 -20.72 1.34 -14.46
N GLU A 237 -21.64 2.16 -13.95
CA GLU A 237 -21.32 3.52 -13.54
C GLU A 237 -20.50 3.53 -12.24
N VAL A 238 -19.75 4.62 -11.99
CA VAL A 238 -18.86 4.77 -10.83
C VAL A 238 -19.59 4.56 -9.50
N GLU A 239 -20.84 5.00 -9.40
CA GLU A 239 -21.67 4.83 -8.19
C GLU A 239 -22.05 3.37 -7.95
N GLU A 240 -22.21 2.58 -9.02
CA GLU A 240 -22.53 1.14 -8.95
C GLU A 240 -21.29 0.31 -8.59
N VAL A 241 -20.10 0.76 -8.99
CA VAL A 241 -18.80 0.15 -8.64
C VAL A 241 -18.62 0.08 -7.12
N PHE A 242 -19.14 1.05 -6.37
CA PHE A 242 -19.06 1.05 -4.91
C PHE A 242 -19.65 -0.22 -4.31
N THR A 243 -20.75 -0.75 -4.84
CA THR A 243 -21.36 -1.99 -4.32
C THR A 243 -20.40 -3.19 -4.43
N CYS A 244 -19.58 -3.22 -5.48
CA CYS A 244 -18.55 -4.25 -5.64
C CYS A 244 -17.42 -4.06 -4.64
N VAL A 245 -16.92 -2.82 -4.49
CA VAL A 245 -15.88 -2.47 -3.51
C VAL A 245 -16.34 -2.76 -2.08
N GLU A 246 -17.58 -2.42 -1.74
CA GLU A 246 -18.21 -2.75 -0.47
C GLU A 246 -18.13 -4.26 -0.21
N ARG A 247 -18.56 -5.10 -1.16
CA ARG A 247 -18.52 -6.58 -1.01
C ARG A 247 -17.11 -7.14 -0.82
N LEU A 248 -16.10 -6.51 -1.41
CA LEU A 248 -14.70 -6.91 -1.25
C LEU A 248 -14.24 -6.69 0.20
N TRP A 249 -14.47 -5.48 0.71
CA TRP A 249 -13.99 -5.00 2.00
C TRP A 249 -14.85 -5.42 3.19
N TRP A 250 -16.17 -5.63 2.99
CA TRP A 250 -17.13 -5.88 4.07
C TRP A 250 -16.71 -6.98 5.06
N PRO A 251 -16.16 -8.13 4.64
CA PRO A 251 -15.76 -9.16 5.60
C PRO A 251 -14.60 -8.74 6.53
N LEU A 252 -13.80 -7.74 6.14
CA LEU A 252 -12.79 -7.12 7.01
C LEU A 252 -13.40 -5.97 7.83
N VAL A 253 -14.35 -5.22 7.30
CA VAL A 253 -15.15 -4.25 8.09
C VAL A 253 -15.86 -4.96 9.25
N GLU A 254 -16.44 -6.13 8.99
CA GLU A 254 -17.06 -6.98 10.01
C GLU A 254 -16.06 -7.45 11.08
N LEU A 255 -14.81 -7.72 10.68
CA LEU A 255 -13.73 -8.01 11.63
C LEU A 255 -13.43 -6.80 12.53
N MET A 256 -13.37 -5.60 11.95
CA MET A 256 -13.19 -4.34 12.68
C MET A 256 -14.35 -4.07 13.64
N ARG A 257 -15.59 -4.37 13.20
CA ARG A 257 -16.81 -4.25 13.99
C ARG A 257 -16.77 -5.14 15.22
N ARG A 258 -16.44 -6.42 15.07
CA ARG A 258 -16.27 -7.36 16.18
C ARG A 258 -15.19 -6.93 17.18
N ARG A 259 -14.16 -6.21 16.72
CA ARG A 259 -13.09 -5.65 17.56
C ARG A 259 -13.39 -4.24 18.09
N SER A 260 -14.62 -3.72 17.89
CA SER A 260 -15.05 -2.38 18.30
C SER A 260 -14.19 -1.24 17.73
N LYS A 261 -13.69 -1.39 16.49
CA LYS A 261 -12.83 -0.41 15.82
C LYS A 261 -13.56 0.51 14.83
N VAL A 262 -14.83 0.24 14.54
CA VAL A 262 -15.65 1.07 13.64
C VAL A 262 -15.70 2.54 14.06
N PRO A 263 -15.86 2.94 15.35
CA PRO A 263 -15.84 4.37 15.70
C PRO A 263 -14.54 5.08 15.35
N MET A 264 -13.40 4.39 15.49
CA MET A 264 -12.09 4.92 15.11
C MET A 264 -11.94 4.98 13.59
N LEU A 265 -12.43 3.96 12.88
CA LEU A 265 -12.46 3.94 11.42
C LEU A 265 -13.29 5.11 10.87
N CYS A 266 -14.49 5.37 11.39
CA CYS A 266 -15.30 6.55 11.03
C CYS A 266 -14.53 7.86 11.28
N THR A 267 -13.84 7.97 12.43
CA THR A 267 -13.08 9.18 12.78
C THR A 267 -11.96 9.43 11.78
N LEU A 268 -11.24 8.39 11.38
CA LEU A 268 -10.13 8.48 10.43
C LEU A 268 -10.63 8.73 9.01
N MET A 269 -11.71 8.06 8.59
CA MET A 269 -12.36 8.29 7.30
C MET A 269 -12.87 9.73 7.16
N ALA A 270 -13.58 10.23 8.17
CA ALA A 270 -14.05 11.61 8.20
C ALA A 270 -12.88 12.61 8.17
N LYS A 271 -11.78 12.30 8.85
CA LYS A 271 -10.57 13.13 8.81
C LYS A 271 -9.97 13.19 7.40
N LEU A 272 -9.86 12.05 6.70
CA LEU A 272 -9.36 12.00 5.32
C LEU A 272 -10.22 12.85 4.38
N LEU A 273 -11.55 12.82 4.54
CA LEU A 273 -12.45 13.62 3.71
C LEU A 273 -12.35 15.12 3.99
N VAL A 274 -12.04 15.52 5.23
CA VAL A 274 -11.76 16.94 5.55
C VAL A 274 -10.45 17.42 4.91
N GLU A 275 -9.47 16.54 4.72
CA GLU A 275 -8.18 16.83 4.08
C GLU A 275 -8.29 16.78 2.54
N ARG A 276 -9.12 17.67 1.98
CA ARG A 276 -9.66 17.64 0.60
C ARG A 276 -8.64 17.56 -0.54
N ASP A 277 -7.43 18.08 -0.36
CA ASP A 277 -6.40 18.12 -1.40
C ASP A 277 -5.77 16.75 -1.67
N LEU A 278 -6.05 15.77 -0.80
CA LEU A 278 -5.48 14.42 -0.89
C LEU A 278 -6.34 13.45 -1.70
N LEU A 279 -7.59 13.80 -2.03
CA LEU A 279 -8.54 12.88 -2.66
C LEU A 279 -9.08 13.42 -4.00
N THR A 280 -9.14 12.55 -5.00
CA THR A 280 -9.81 12.85 -6.28
C THR A 280 -11.32 13.00 -6.08
N LYS A 281 -12.05 13.49 -7.09
CA LYS A 281 -13.51 13.58 -7.06
C LYS A 281 -14.16 12.24 -6.70
N ASN A 282 -13.73 11.15 -7.33
CA ASN A 282 -14.28 9.83 -7.05
C ASN A 282 -13.78 9.27 -5.70
N GLY A 283 -12.55 9.58 -5.28
CA GLY A 283 -12.07 9.27 -3.93
C GLY A 283 -12.93 9.92 -2.84
N LYS A 284 -13.34 11.17 -3.01
CA LYS A 284 -14.27 11.87 -2.11
C LYS A 284 -15.65 11.21 -2.08
N LEU A 285 -16.17 10.80 -3.25
CA LEU A 285 -17.44 10.08 -3.37
C LEU A 285 -17.38 8.75 -2.61
N PHE A 286 -16.37 7.92 -2.88
CA PHE A 286 -16.20 6.61 -2.24
C PHE A 286 -15.99 6.73 -0.73
N GLY A 287 -15.18 7.69 -0.29
CA GLY A 287 -15.00 7.95 1.14
C GLY A 287 -16.30 8.41 1.81
N SER A 288 -17.13 9.20 1.13
CA SER A 288 -18.44 9.64 1.67
C SER A 288 -19.41 8.47 1.80
N LEU A 289 -19.53 7.64 0.77
CA LEU A 289 -20.35 6.41 0.78
C LEU A 289 -19.91 5.44 1.87
N TRP A 290 -18.59 5.27 2.05
CA TRP A 290 -18.05 4.48 3.16
C TRP A 290 -18.37 5.09 4.51
N LEU A 291 -18.22 6.40 4.68
CA LEU A 291 -18.51 7.07 5.94
C LEU A 291 -19.98 6.93 6.32
N GLU A 292 -20.89 7.14 5.37
CA GLU A 292 -22.34 6.92 5.54
C GLU A 292 -22.61 5.49 6.01
N LYS A 293 -22.09 4.50 5.30
CA LYS A 293 -22.29 3.09 5.65
C LYS A 293 -21.78 2.74 7.05
N LEU A 294 -20.59 3.25 7.40
CA LEU A 294 -19.98 3.00 8.70
C LEU A 294 -20.73 3.72 9.83
N LEU A 295 -21.31 4.91 9.57
CA LEU A 295 -22.17 5.61 10.52
C LEU A 295 -23.48 4.85 10.75
N SER A 296 -24.13 4.34 9.70
CA SER A 296 -25.32 3.49 9.85
C SER A 296 -25.03 2.27 10.72
N CYS A 297 -23.85 1.63 10.57
CA CYS A 297 -23.45 0.53 11.46
C CYS A 297 -23.31 0.96 12.94
N LEU A 298 -22.90 2.19 13.22
CA LEU A 298 -22.81 2.68 14.60
C LEU A 298 -24.19 2.97 15.19
N GLU A 299 -25.11 3.47 14.37
CA GLU A 299 -26.50 3.74 14.75
C GLU A 299 -27.25 2.45 15.05
N GLU A 300 -27.11 1.42 14.20
CA GLU A 300 -27.67 0.09 14.41
C GLU A 300 -27.17 -0.57 15.71
N GLU A 301 -25.93 -0.27 16.12
CA GLU A 301 -25.34 -0.77 17.37
C GLU A 301 -25.61 0.14 18.59
N GLU A 302 -26.45 1.18 18.45
CA GLU A 302 -26.77 2.20 19.47
C GLU A 302 -25.51 2.84 20.10
N ARG A 303 -24.40 2.90 19.35
CA ARG A 303 -23.13 3.41 19.87
C ARG A 303 -23.10 4.94 19.83
N LYS A 304 -22.71 5.54 20.96
CA LYS A 304 -22.45 6.99 21.02
C LYS A 304 -21.24 7.36 20.15
N TYR A 305 -21.41 8.37 19.30
CA TYR A 305 -20.30 8.92 18.53
C TYR A 305 -19.22 9.53 19.44
N PRO A 306 -17.94 9.18 19.24
CA PRO A 306 -16.84 9.86 19.91
C PRO A 306 -16.92 11.38 19.70
N LEU A 307 -16.58 12.16 20.73
CA LEU A 307 -16.62 13.63 20.65
C LEU A 307 -15.77 14.15 19.47
N ARG A 308 -14.64 13.51 19.20
CA ARG A 308 -13.77 13.82 18.05
C ARG A 308 -14.49 13.60 16.72
N LEU A 309 -15.17 12.47 16.56
CA LEU A 309 -15.96 12.17 15.36
C LEU A 309 -17.05 13.24 15.16
N LYS A 310 -17.82 13.57 16.20
CA LYS A 310 -18.85 14.62 16.11
C LYS A 310 -18.29 15.95 15.62
N LYS A 311 -17.13 16.39 16.14
CA LYS A 311 -16.48 17.63 15.71
C LYS A 311 -16.08 17.59 14.24
N ILE A 312 -15.49 16.49 13.78
CA ILE A 312 -15.06 16.33 12.38
C ILE A 312 -16.27 16.27 11.44
N LEU A 313 -17.36 15.59 11.84
CA LEU A 313 -18.60 15.56 11.05
C LEU A 313 -19.22 16.95 10.91
N VAL A 314 -19.22 17.77 11.96
CA VAL A 314 -19.67 19.18 11.86
C VAL A 314 -18.80 19.97 10.88
N MET A 315 -17.48 19.77 10.89
CA MET A 315 -16.60 20.38 9.89
C MET A 315 -16.95 19.92 8.48
N LEU A 316 -17.20 18.62 8.30
CA LEU A 316 -17.56 18.01 7.02
C LEU A 316 -18.90 18.55 6.48
N MET A 317 -19.94 18.65 7.33
CA MET A 317 -21.25 19.21 6.98
C MET A 317 -21.16 20.70 6.58
N GLY A 318 -20.23 21.45 7.17
CA GLY A 318 -19.98 22.84 6.80
C GLY A 318 -19.12 23.03 5.55
N CYS A 319 -18.73 21.95 4.86
CA CYS A 319 -17.88 22.02 3.67
C CYS A 319 -18.70 22.32 2.40
N PRO A 320 -18.41 23.42 1.66
CA PRO A 320 -19.04 23.69 0.37
C PRO A 320 -18.36 22.86 -0.73
N ASP A 321 -18.54 21.54 -0.69
CA ASP A 321 -18.14 20.63 -1.76
C ASP A 321 -19.42 19.92 -2.26
N PRO A 322 -19.76 20.01 -3.56
CA PRO A 322 -21.00 19.46 -4.08
C PRO A 322 -21.10 17.94 -3.92
N VAL A 323 -19.97 17.24 -3.75
CA VAL A 323 -19.98 15.82 -3.40
C VAL A 323 -20.55 15.63 -2.00
N TYR A 324 -20.13 16.44 -1.03
CA TYR A 324 -20.55 16.31 0.38
C TYR A 324 -21.96 16.83 0.63
N GLU A 325 -22.42 17.85 -0.11
CA GLU A 325 -23.80 18.33 -0.04
C GLU A 325 -24.83 17.22 -0.34
N LYS A 326 -24.51 16.28 -1.22
CA LYS A 326 -25.38 15.13 -1.55
C LYS A 326 -25.56 14.15 -0.38
N PHE A 327 -24.60 14.06 0.54
CA PHE A 327 -24.56 13.03 1.58
C PHE A 327 -24.77 13.55 3.01
N PHE A 328 -24.52 14.84 3.25
CA PHE A 328 -24.47 15.41 4.60
C PHE A 328 -25.42 16.60 4.82
N SER A 329 -26.38 16.82 3.92
CA SER A 329 -27.48 17.79 4.04
C SER A 329 -28.60 17.29 4.96
#